data_AF-A0A101RJY5-F1
#
_entry.id   AF-A0A101RJY5-F1
#
_cell.length_a   1.000
_cell.length_b   1.000
_cell.length_c   1.000
_cell.angle_alpha   90.00
_cell.angle_beta   90.00
_cell.angle_gamma   90.00
#
_symmetry.space_group_name_H-M   'P 1'
#
loop_
_entity.id
_entity.type
_entity.pdbx_description
1 polymer ?
#
loop_
_entity_poly.entity_id
_entity_poly.type
_entity_poly.pdbx_seq_one_letter_code
_entity_poly.pdbx_strand_id
1 'polypeptide(L)'
;MYVRTAEARAAIATWVTKEVTDGFRHTVEESDTSRASRRRSQERLHPAYNEARAPEVPPTVVRMRQVPAGARTGVIFTWKVESDRPPYFIIDVPTYWPRRIAAPGWALVADSPVVDVLSWDAQRRPVKIKSVSLYFFFDASIHGWRSWADNVAYDVDWSDPERPALRDPALESAAHAVRQ
;
A
#
# COMPACT_ATOMS: atom_id res chain seq x y z
N MET A 1 5.24 13.26 22.24
CA MET A 1 5.65 12.25 21.22
C MET A 1 4.48 11.55 20.53
N TYR A 2 3.27 11.48 21.12
CA TYR A 2 2.09 10.81 20.53
C TYR A 2 1.52 11.46 19.26
N VAL A 3 1.66 12.78 19.10
CA VAL A 3 1.10 13.53 17.95
C VAL A 3 1.66 13.03 16.62
N ARG A 4 2.99 12.85 16.53
CA ARG A 4 3.65 12.34 15.32
C ARG A 4 3.22 10.92 14.94
N THR A 5 2.91 10.06 15.91
CA THR A 5 2.38 8.71 15.62
C THR A 5 0.95 8.76 15.10
N ALA A 6 0.12 9.67 15.61
CA ALA A 6 -1.24 9.87 15.10
C ALA A 6 -1.23 10.46 13.69
N GLU A 7 -0.37 11.46 13.42
CA GLU A 7 -0.13 12.02 12.08
C GLU A 7 0.35 10.94 11.11
N ALA A 8 1.36 10.16 11.50
CA ALA A 8 1.88 9.06 10.70
C ALA A 8 0.80 8.03 10.36
N ARG A 9 -0.05 7.68 11.32
CA ARG A 9 -1.19 6.77 11.10
C ARG A 9 -2.20 7.35 10.12
N ALA A 10 -2.50 8.65 10.22
CA ALA A 10 -3.42 9.33 9.30
C ALA A 10 -2.85 9.44 7.88
N ALA A 11 -1.53 9.68 7.75
CA ALA A 11 -0.84 9.69 6.48
C ALA A 11 -0.90 8.31 5.79
N ILE A 12 -0.62 7.23 6.54
CA ILE A 12 -0.75 5.86 6.01
C ILE A 12 -2.21 5.55 5.64
N ALA A 13 -3.19 5.97 6.45
CA ALA A 13 -4.60 5.78 6.12
C ALA A 13 -4.99 6.44 4.79
N THR A 14 -4.56 7.69 4.62
CA THR A 14 -4.77 8.47 3.39
C THR A 14 -4.12 7.78 2.19
N TRP A 15 -2.87 7.31 2.36
CA TRP A 15 -2.16 6.56 1.34
C TRP A 15 -2.91 5.29 0.92
N VAL A 16 -3.32 4.43 1.86
CA VAL A 16 -4.03 3.19 1.53
C VAL A 16 -5.35 3.48 0.81
N THR A 17 -6.12 4.48 1.26
CA THR A 17 -7.38 4.85 0.59
C THR A 17 -7.13 5.30 -0.85
N LYS A 18 -6.11 6.15 -1.06
CA LYS A 18 -5.73 6.63 -2.38
C LYS A 18 -5.32 5.48 -3.30
N GLU A 19 -4.39 4.63 -2.85
CA GLU A 19 -3.87 3.53 -3.66
C GLU A 19 -4.95 2.52 -4.06
N VAL A 20 -5.85 2.16 -3.14
CA VAL A 20 -6.96 1.25 -3.47
C VAL A 20 -7.92 1.92 -4.47
N THR A 21 -8.21 3.22 -4.29
CA THR A 21 -9.09 3.96 -5.19
C THR A 21 -8.50 4.03 -6.60
N ASP A 22 -7.25 4.43 -6.72
CA ASP A 22 -6.58 4.61 -8.00
C ASP A 22 -6.33 3.26 -8.67
N GLY A 23 -6.03 2.22 -7.89
CA GLY A 23 -5.89 0.88 -8.38
C GLY A 23 -7.18 0.32 -9.01
N PHE A 24 -8.33 0.48 -8.34
CA PHE A 24 -9.61 0.09 -8.94
C PHE A 24 -9.91 0.85 -10.22
N ARG A 25 -9.62 2.15 -10.29
CA ARG A 25 -9.78 2.94 -11.51
C ARG A 25 -8.91 2.40 -12.64
N HIS A 26 -7.64 2.12 -12.36
CA HIS A 26 -6.71 1.55 -13.33
C HIS A 26 -7.21 0.20 -13.87
N THR A 27 -7.71 -0.69 -13.01
CA THR A 27 -8.28 -1.98 -13.44
C THR A 27 -9.47 -1.80 -14.39
N VAL A 28 -10.32 -0.79 -14.18
CA VAL A 28 -11.41 -0.47 -15.12
C VAL A 28 -10.83 0.00 -16.46
N GLU A 29 -9.87 0.91 -16.45
CA GLU A 29 -9.26 1.48 -17.65
C GLU A 29 -8.56 0.41 -18.52
N GLU A 30 -7.83 -0.52 -17.89
CA GLU A 30 -7.23 -1.68 -18.54
C GLU A 30 -8.28 -2.63 -19.14
N SER A 31 -9.38 -2.83 -18.42
CA SER A 31 -10.48 -3.70 -18.85
C SER A 31 -11.26 -3.09 -20.01
N ASP A 32 -11.50 -1.78 -20.00
CA ASP A 32 -12.18 -1.04 -21.07
C ASP A 32 -11.35 -1.01 -22.35
N THR A 33 -10.03 -0.82 -22.23
CA THR A 33 -9.08 -0.91 -23.35
C THR A 33 -9.14 -2.29 -24.02
N SER A 34 -9.38 -3.34 -23.23
CA SER A 34 -9.48 -4.73 -23.69
C SER A 34 -10.87 -5.10 -24.24
N ARG A 35 -11.93 -4.34 -23.92
CA ARG A 35 -13.34 -4.71 -24.15
C ARG A 35 -14.14 -3.74 -25.03
N ALA A 36 -13.51 -3.08 -26.00
CA ALA A 36 -14.16 -2.17 -26.96
C ALA A 36 -15.38 -2.74 -27.75
N SER A 37 -15.83 -3.98 -27.49
CA SER A 37 -17.10 -4.51 -27.95
C SER A 37 -17.85 -5.28 -26.85
N ARG A 38 -18.76 -4.61 -26.13
CA ARG A 38 -20.03 -5.15 -25.55
C ARG A 38 -20.48 -4.27 -24.37
N ARG A 39 -21.30 -3.25 -24.65
CA ARG A 39 -22.11 -2.60 -23.62
C ARG A 39 -23.51 -3.22 -23.61
N ARG A 40 -23.84 -3.93 -22.53
CA ARG A 40 -25.23 -4.06 -22.06
C ARG A 40 -25.28 -3.51 -20.65
N SER A 41 -26.05 -2.44 -20.48
CA SER A 41 -26.38 -1.84 -19.21
C SER A 41 -27.11 -2.85 -18.31
N GLN A 42 -26.46 -3.29 -17.23
CA GLN A 42 -27.15 -3.96 -16.13
C GLN A 42 -27.40 -2.94 -15.02
N GLU A 43 -28.52 -2.25 -15.12
CA GLU A 43 -28.87 -1.06 -14.33
C GLU A 43 -29.30 -1.35 -12.87
N ARG A 44 -28.98 -2.52 -12.30
CA ARG A 44 -29.49 -2.92 -10.97
C ARG A 44 -28.51 -3.67 -10.06
N LEU A 45 -27.24 -3.77 -10.42
CA LEU A 45 -26.26 -4.44 -9.57
C LEU A 45 -25.69 -3.49 -8.50
N HIS A 46 -25.48 -4.00 -7.28
CA HIS A 46 -24.73 -3.28 -6.24
C HIS A 46 -23.39 -2.79 -6.82
N PRO A 47 -22.85 -1.62 -6.43
CA PRO A 47 -21.60 -1.10 -6.97
C PRO A 47 -20.43 -2.08 -6.86
N ALA A 48 -20.41 -2.93 -5.83
CA ALA A 48 -19.41 -3.98 -5.67
C ALA A 48 -19.38 -5.01 -6.83
N TYR A 49 -20.48 -5.17 -7.54
CA TYR A 49 -20.68 -6.14 -8.63
C TYR A 49 -20.56 -5.51 -10.02
N ASN A 50 -20.30 -4.21 -10.13
CA ASN A 50 -20.17 -3.52 -11.40
C ASN A 50 -18.69 -3.45 -11.80
N GLU A 51 -18.25 -4.38 -12.66
CA GLU A 51 -16.88 -4.39 -13.20
C GLU A 51 -16.56 -3.15 -14.04
N ALA A 52 -17.56 -2.55 -14.70
CA ALA A 52 -17.37 -1.42 -15.60
C ALA A 52 -17.17 -0.08 -14.87
N ARG A 53 -17.24 -0.07 -13.52
CA ARG A 53 -17.09 1.15 -12.74
C ARG A 53 -16.38 0.88 -11.43
N ALA A 54 -15.29 1.60 -11.19
CA ALA A 54 -14.59 1.57 -9.92
C ALA A 54 -15.53 2.10 -8.81
N PRO A 55 -15.69 1.36 -7.71
CA PRO A 55 -16.54 1.79 -6.61
C PRO A 55 -15.85 2.88 -5.79
N GLU A 56 -16.64 3.62 -5.02
CA GLU A 56 -16.10 4.53 -4.02
C GLU A 56 -15.43 3.74 -2.89
N VAL A 57 -14.23 4.17 -2.49
CA VAL A 57 -13.48 3.56 -1.38
C VAL A 57 -13.61 4.48 -0.16
N PRO A 58 -14.27 4.04 0.93
CA PRO A 58 -14.36 4.83 2.14
C PRO A 58 -12.98 4.98 2.83
N PRO A 59 -12.81 6.00 3.70
CA PRO A 59 -11.54 6.24 4.38
C PRO A 59 -11.05 5.02 5.18
N THR A 60 -9.81 4.62 4.95
CA THR A 60 -9.19 3.43 5.57
C THR A 60 -8.98 3.66 7.06
N VAL A 61 -9.29 2.65 7.85
CA VAL A 61 -8.97 2.64 9.28
C VAL A 61 -7.66 1.89 9.48
N VAL A 62 -6.63 2.60 9.95
CA VAL A 62 -5.32 1.99 10.25
C VAL A 62 -5.21 1.66 11.74
N ARG A 63 -4.84 0.42 12.04
CA ARG A 63 -4.48 -0.02 13.39
C ARG A 63 -3.00 -0.39 13.44
N MET A 64 -2.26 0.28 14.32
CA MET A 64 -0.87 -0.05 14.62
C MET A 64 -0.81 -0.96 15.85
N ARG A 65 -0.11 -2.09 15.74
CA ARG A 65 0.27 -2.94 16.88
C ARG A 65 1.79 -2.88 17.01
N GLN A 66 2.27 -2.68 18.24
CA GLN A 66 3.70 -2.70 18.49
C GLN A 66 4.13 -4.13 18.82
N VAL A 67 5.20 -4.59 18.16
CA VAL A 67 5.86 -5.86 18.42
C VAL A 67 7.29 -5.62 18.92
N PRO A 68 7.89 -6.51 19.72
CA PRO A 68 9.27 -6.37 20.15
C PRO A 68 10.23 -6.16 18.97
N ALA A 69 11.27 -5.35 19.16
CA ALA A 69 12.30 -5.18 18.15
C ALA A 69 12.95 -6.53 17.81
N GLY A 70 13.10 -6.83 16.52
CA GLY A 70 13.58 -8.14 16.03
C GLY A 70 12.50 -9.21 15.87
N ALA A 71 11.27 -8.97 16.34
CA ALA A 71 10.13 -9.82 16.01
C ALA A 71 9.68 -9.59 14.55
N ARG A 72 8.88 -10.53 14.03
CA ARG A 72 8.30 -10.40 12.69
C ARG A 72 7.33 -9.23 12.64
N THR A 73 7.69 -8.20 11.88
CA THR A 73 6.84 -7.06 11.51
C THR A 73 6.07 -7.38 10.24
N GLY A 74 5.05 -6.60 9.90
CA GLY A 74 4.35 -6.75 8.63
C GLY A 74 2.97 -6.11 8.60
N VAL A 75 2.25 -6.36 7.51
CA VAL A 75 0.88 -5.89 7.33
C VAL A 75 -0.11 -7.02 7.17
N ILE A 76 -1.33 -6.76 7.61
CA ILE A 76 -2.50 -7.62 7.39
C ILE A 76 -3.58 -6.73 6.79
N PHE A 77 -3.90 -6.99 5.53
CA PHE A 77 -4.92 -6.26 4.80
C PHE A 77 -5.52 -7.12 3.71
N THR A 78 -6.84 -7.29 3.80
CA THR A 78 -7.70 -7.78 2.72
C THR A 78 -9.01 -7.01 2.84
N TRP A 79 -9.49 -6.46 1.74
CA TRP A 79 -10.74 -5.73 1.72
C TRP A 79 -11.56 -6.12 0.48
N LYS A 80 -12.88 -6.14 0.70
CA LYS A 80 -13.89 -6.38 -0.33
C LYS A 80 -14.92 -5.27 -0.23
N VAL A 81 -15.33 -4.74 -1.37
CA VAL A 81 -16.31 -3.65 -1.42
C VAL A 81 -17.67 -4.10 -0.84
N GLU A 82 -18.06 -5.35 -1.06
CA GLU A 82 -19.28 -5.96 -0.48
C GLU A 82 -19.33 -5.98 1.05
N SER A 83 -18.21 -5.69 1.72
CA SER A 83 -18.22 -5.64 3.18
C SER A 83 -19.06 -4.48 3.73
N ASP A 84 -19.33 -3.44 2.92
CA ASP A 84 -19.98 -2.19 3.33
C ASP A 84 -19.33 -1.57 4.59
N ARG A 85 -18.05 -1.87 4.79
CA ARG A 85 -17.22 -1.38 5.89
C ARG A 85 -15.96 -0.72 5.33
N PRO A 86 -15.41 0.27 6.05
CA PRO A 86 -14.10 0.81 5.72
C PRO A 86 -13.01 -0.26 5.59
N PRO A 87 -12.05 -0.11 4.66
CA PRO A 87 -10.86 -0.94 4.64
C PRO A 87 -10.15 -0.88 6.00
N TYR A 88 -9.84 -2.04 6.58
CA TYR A 88 -9.20 -2.15 7.87
C TYR A 88 -7.77 -2.64 7.70
N PHE A 89 -6.81 -1.74 7.92
CA PHE A 89 -5.40 -1.97 7.64
C PHE A 89 -4.62 -2.13 8.95
N ILE A 90 -4.12 -3.33 9.22
CA ILE A 90 -3.34 -3.60 10.44
C ILE A 90 -1.86 -3.62 10.09
N ILE A 91 -1.05 -2.91 10.86
CA ILE A 91 0.40 -2.87 10.71
C ILE A 91 1.07 -3.23 12.04
N ASP A 92 1.94 -4.24 11.99
CA ASP A 92 2.81 -4.65 13.08
C ASP A 92 4.14 -3.93 12.93
N VAL A 93 4.36 -2.94 13.78
CA VAL A 93 5.56 -2.10 13.79
C VAL A 93 6.45 -2.43 15.00
N PRO A 94 7.77 -2.31 14.89
CA PRO A 94 8.65 -2.57 16.02
C PRO A 94 8.46 -1.51 17.13
N THR A 95 8.78 -1.84 18.37
CA THR A 95 8.66 -0.91 19.53
C THR A 95 9.45 0.39 19.36
N TYR A 96 10.50 0.40 18.54
CA TYR A 96 11.28 1.63 18.26
C TYR A 96 10.60 2.57 17.25
N TRP A 97 9.58 2.10 16.52
CA TRP A 97 8.98 2.79 15.37
C TRP A 97 8.48 4.20 15.69
N PRO A 98 7.75 4.45 16.81
CA PRO A 98 7.31 5.81 17.13
C PRO A 98 8.48 6.80 17.28
N ARG A 99 9.62 6.34 17.80
CA ARG A 99 10.78 7.18 18.10
C ARG A 99 11.70 7.38 16.91
N ARG A 100 11.92 6.34 16.10
CA ARG A 100 12.90 6.35 15.02
C ARG A 100 12.31 6.54 13.64
N ILE A 101 10.99 6.40 13.48
CA ILE A 101 10.32 6.48 12.17
C ILE A 101 9.26 7.58 12.22
N ALA A 102 8.28 7.49 13.12
CA ALA A 102 7.22 8.49 13.19
C ALA A 102 7.73 9.88 13.61
N ALA A 103 8.51 9.96 14.70
CA ALA A 103 8.98 11.25 15.21
C ALA A 103 9.88 12.03 14.22
N PRO A 104 10.79 11.39 13.48
CA PRO A 104 11.54 12.05 12.40
C PRO A 104 10.74 12.33 11.12
N GLY A 105 9.52 11.82 10.99
CA GLY A 105 8.68 12.04 9.80
C GLY A 105 8.86 11.00 8.68
N TRP A 106 9.49 9.86 8.96
CA TRP A 106 9.75 8.79 7.97
C TRP A 106 8.65 7.72 7.90
N ALA A 107 7.44 8.02 8.36
CA ALA A 107 6.34 7.07 8.27
C ALA A 107 5.96 6.73 6.82
N LEU A 108 6.19 7.67 5.91
CA LEU A 108 6.21 7.48 4.47
C LEU A 108 7.60 7.85 3.95
N VAL A 109 8.18 7.05 3.08
CA VAL A 109 9.42 7.35 2.34
C VAL A 109 9.12 7.14 0.87
N ALA A 110 9.38 8.15 0.03
CA ALA A 110 8.97 8.19 -1.38
C ALA A 110 7.50 7.74 -1.57
N ASP A 111 6.60 8.34 -0.78
CA ASP A 111 5.17 8.01 -0.76
C ASP A 111 4.86 6.53 -0.47
N SER A 112 5.73 5.79 0.20
CA SER A 112 5.47 4.40 0.61
C SER A 112 5.53 4.20 2.12
N PRO A 113 4.58 3.48 2.74
CA PRO A 113 4.58 3.23 4.18
C PRO A 113 5.80 2.45 4.68
N VAL A 114 6.47 3.00 5.69
CA VAL A 114 7.56 2.28 6.36
C VAL A 114 6.99 1.41 7.49
N VAL A 115 7.04 0.09 7.31
CA VAL A 115 6.66 -0.90 8.33
C VAL A 115 7.81 -1.13 9.31
N ASP A 116 9.01 -1.25 8.78
CA ASP A 116 10.23 -1.56 9.53
C ASP A 116 11.45 -1.03 8.76
N VAL A 117 12.57 -0.85 9.45
CA VAL A 117 13.85 -0.47 8.83
C VAL A 117 14.83 -1.61 9.00
N LEU A 118 15.21 -2.20 7.87
CA LEU A 118 16.08 -3.37 7.79
C LEU A 118 17.57 -2.98 7.86
N SER A 119 17.91 -1.77 7.43
CA SER A 119 19.27 -1.23 7.53
C SER A 119 19.27 0.30 7.60
N TRP A 120 20.27 0.84 8.28
CA TRP A 120 20.47 2.27 8.52
C TRP A 120 21.86 2.70 8.02
N ASP A 121 22.00 3.94 7.54
CA ASP A 121 23.32 4.52 7.27
C ASP A 121 23.99 5.10 8.54
N ALA A 122 25.20 5.65 8.37
CA ALA A 122 25.96 6.29 9.45
C ALA A 122 25.25 7.51 10.05
N GLN A 123 24.41 8.19 9.27
CA GLN A 123 23.57 9.32 9.68
C GLN A 123 22.24 8.86 10.30
N ARG A 124 22.02 7.55 10.45
CA ARG A 124 20.80 6.92 10.94
C ARG A 124 19.56 7.21 10.09
N ARG A 125 19.74 7.34 8.78
CA ARG A 125 18.64 7.33 7.80
C ARG A 125 18.33 5.90 7.37
N PRO A 126 17.06 5.54 7.10
CA PRO A 126 16.71 4.22 6.58
C PRO A 126 17.30 4.01 5.19
N VAL A 127 18.21 3.05 4.99
CA VAL A 127 18.73 2.72 3.64
C VAL A 127 18.09 1.46 3.06
N LYS A 128 17.45 0.67 3.90
CA LYS A 128 16.63 -0.46 3.48
C LYS A 128 15.40 -0.54 4.35
N ILE A 129 14.22 -0.50 3.74
CA ILE A 129 12.94 -0.49 4.45
C ILE A 129 12.13 -1.73 4.09
N LYS A 130 11.34 -2.18 5.06
CA LYS A 130 10.18 -3.02 4.80
C LYS A 130 8.99 -2.10 4.60
N SER A 131 8.31 -2.27 3.48
CA SER A 131 7.17 -1.49 3.03
C SER A 131 6.01 -2.41 2.65
N VAL A 132 5.02 -1.84 1.99
CA VAL A 132 3.77 -2.46 1.60
C VAL A 132 3.57 -2.30 0.10
N SER A 133 3.23 -3.40 -0.57
CA SER A 133 2.64 -3.37 -1.90
C SER A 133 1.15 -3.67 -1.79
N LEU A 134 0.32 -2.89 -2.50
CA LEU A 134 -1.12 -3.09 -2.58
C LEU A 134 -1.48 -3.66 -3.94
N TYR A 135 -2.36 -4.65 -3.93
CA TYR A 135 -2.92 -5.24 -5.13
C TYR A 135 -4.41 -5.03 -5.14
N PHE A 136 -4.96 -4.94 -6.34
CA PHE A 136 -6.36 -4.64 -6.58
C PHE A 136 -6.79 -5.29 -7.89
N PHE A 137 -8.00 -5.84 -7.92
CA PHE A 137 -8.64 -6.30 -9.15
C PHE A 137 -10.15 -6.50 -8.95
N PHE A 138 -10.85 -6.73 -10.05
CA PHE A 138 -12.21 -7.24 -10.04
C PHE A 138 -12.22 -8.76 -10.24
N ASP A 139 -12.73 -9.49 -9.25
CA ASP A 139 -12.87 -10.95 -9.33
C ASP A 139 -14.25 -11.34 -9.87
N ALA A 140 -14.32 -11.74 -11.15
CA ALA A 140 -15.56 -12.16 -11.78
C ALA A 140 -16.11 -13.49 -11.23
N SER A 141 -15.27 -14.36 -10.64
CA SER A 141 -15.69 -15.68 -10.18
C SER A 141 -16.54 -15.64 -8.91
N ILE A 142 -16.35 -14.59 -8.12
CA ILE A 142 -17.05 -14.32 -6.87
C ILE A 142 -17.67 -12.93 -6.85
N HIS A 143 -17.73 -12.28 -8.03
CA HIS A 143 -18.31 -10.98 -8.31
C HIS A 143 -17.87 -9.92 -7.29
N GLY A 144 -16.64 -9.41 -7.36
CA GLY A 144 -16.30 -8.35 -6.41
C GLY A 144 -14.98 -7.65 -6.66
N TRP A 145 -14.99 -6.35 -6.40
CA TRP A 145 -13.79 -5.54 -6.23
C TRP A 145 -13.04 -5.91 -4.95
N ARG A 146 -11.75 -6.20 -5.08
CA ARG A 146 -10.91 -6.72 -3.99
C ARG A 146 -9.56 -6.04 -3.94
N SER A 147 -9.06 -5.83 -2.74
CA SER A 147 -7.68 -5.42 -2.51
C SER A 147 -7.03 -6.21 -1.38
N TRP A 148 -5.72 -6.43 -1.46
CA TRP A 148 -4.92 -6.99 -0.38
C TRP A 148 -3.52 -6.39 -0.39
N ALA A 149 -2.76 -6.65 0.65
CA ALA A 149 -1.40 -6.18 0.78
C ALA A 149 -0.42 -7.34 0.91
N ASP A 150 0.78 -7.16 0.36
CA ASP A 150 1.96 -7.93 0.73
C ASP A 150 3.05 -7.03 1.29
N ASN A 151 4.00 -7.66 1.96
CA ASN A 151 5.19 -6.98 2.43
C ASN A 151 6.25 -7.03 1.34
N VAL A 152 6.86 -5.88 1.07
CA VAL A 152 7.95 -5.73 0.10
C VAL A 152 9.13 -5.05 0.78
N ALA A 153 10.35 -5.31 0.31
CA ALA A 153 11.54 -4.62 0.78
C ALA A 153 12.07 -3.71 -0.32
N TYR A 154 12.38 -2.47 0.04
CA TYR A 154 13.01 -1.51 -0.86
C TYR A 154 14.35 -1.05 -0.31
N ASP A 155 15.29 -0.82 -1.21
CA ASP A 155 16.45 -0.01 -0.90
C ASP A 155 16.07 1.46 -1.10
N VAL A 156 16.60 2.35 -0.24
CA VAL A 156 16.28 3.78 -0.26
C VAL A 156 17.51 4.55 -0.74
N ASP A 157 17.33 5.27 -1.84
CA ASP A 157 18.32 6.18 -2.38
C ASP A 157 18.13 7.59 -1.81
N TRP A 158 19.14 8.07 -1.09
CA TRP A 158 19.18 9.40 -0.48
C TRP A 158 20.08 10.38 -1.23
N SER A 159 20.35 10.14 -2.52
CA SER A 159 21.14 11.05 -3.36
C SER A 159 20.54 12.47 -3.40
N ASP A 160 19.21 12.57 -3.37
CA ASP A 160 18.49 13.79 -3.00
C ASP A 160 17.85 13.58 -1.60
N PRO A 161 18.40 14.18 -0.54
CA PRO A 161 17.88 14.01 0.82
C PRO A 161 16.44 14.47 1.02
N GLU A 162 15.96 15.44 0.22
CA GLU A 162 14.60 15.97 0.30
C GLU A 162 13.61 15.13 -0.51
N ARG A 163 14.12 14.30 -1.43
CA ARG A 163 13.32 13.48 -2.34
C ARG A 163 13.93 12.08 -2.46
N PRO A 164 13.89 11.27 -1.39
CA PRO A 164 14.38 9.91 -1.46
C PRO A 164 13.64 9.11 -2.52
N ALA A 165 14.34 8.22 -3.21
CA ALA A 165 13.76 7.30 -4.18
C ALA A 165 13.81 5.87 -3.66
N LEU A 166 12.83 5.05 -4.03
CA LEU A 166 12.82 3.63 -3.72
C LEU A 166 13.30 2.83 -4.92
N ARG A 167 14.13 1.82 -4.63
CA ARG A 167 14.61 0.84 -5.60
C ARG A 167 14.11 -0.52 -5.17
N ASP A 168 13.45 -1.22 -6.10
CA ASP A 168 13.01 -2.60 -5.90
C ASP A 168 14.13 -3.56 -6.34
N PRO A 169 14.80 -4.25 -5.40
CA PRO A 169 15.89 -5.15 -5.76
C PRO A 169 15.41 -6.34 -6.61
N ALA A 170 14.13 -6.74 -6.51
CA ALA A 170 13.58 -7.83 -7.29
C ALA A 170 13.36 -7.43 -8.75
N LEU A 171 12.88 -6.22 -9.01
CA LEU A 171 12.71 -5.69 -10.37
C LEU A 171 14.05 -5.36 -11.03
N GLU A 172 15.02 -4.83 -10.28
CA GLU A 172 16.37 -4.57 -10.81
C GLU A 172 17.08 -5.86 -11.24
N SER A 173 16.95 -6.94 -10.45
CA SER A 173 17.50 -8.24 -10.79
C SER A 173 16.87 -8.84 -12.06
N ALA A 174 15.55 -8.70 -12.22
CA ALA A 174 14.83 -9.15 -13.42
C ALA A 174 15.23 -8.34 -14.67
N ALA A 175 15.34 -7.02 -14.55
CA ALA A 175 15.77 -6.16 -15.66
C ALA A 175 17.23 -6.43 -16.09
N HIS A 176 18.09 -6.82 -15.15
CA HIS A 176 19.49 -7.15 -15.43
C HIS A 176 19.63 -8.54 -16.08
N ALA A 177 18.74 -9.49 -15.78
CA ALA A 177 18.71 -10.83 -16.38
C ALA A 177 18.21 -10.84 -17.83
N VAL A 178 17.36 -9.88 -18.23
CA VAL A 178 16.82 -9.76 -19.60
C VAL A 178 17.80 -9.07 -20.57
N ARG A 179 18.84 -8.40 -20.03
CA ARG A 179 19.87 -7.70 -20.82
C ARG A 179 21.13 -8.55 -21.07
N GLN A 180 21.13 -9.80 -20.63
CA GLN A 180 22.19 -10.80 -20.89
C GLN A 180 21.68 -11.82 -21.90
#